data_AF-A0A348YL97-F1
#
_entry.id   AF-A0A348YL97-F1
#
_cell.length_a   1.000
_cell.length_b   1.000
_cell.length_c   1.000
_cell.angle_alpha   90.00
_cell.angle_beta   90.00
_cell.angle_gamma   90.00
#
_symmetry.space_group_name_H-M   'P 1'
#
loop_
_entity.id
_entity.type
_entity.pdbx_description
1 polymer ?
#
loop_
_entity_poly.entity_id
_entity_poly.type
_entity_poly.pdbx_seq_one_letter_code
_entity_poly.pdbx_strand_id
1 'polypeptide(L)'
;MSYVNSNTQQTSEVTKAAETHSTEELVTMLRQLKLSAMADCLAECIHCQRFQESGFNDQLYELVVCEKNKRHNSSYERRKKNAALFSGATKETLVSRKEHYHFSQTRIDYLTSCSWREKDVAILIVGKCGCGKTDLGCAIVDFACRRELKAKCVDFDNLILELVSAKKKNDDRDLFAETINSYCRYDLLFIDD
;
A
#
# COMPACT_ATOMS: atom_id res chain seq x y z
N MET A 1 64.77 38.27 18.67
CA MET A 1 63.89 37.68 19.69
C MET A 1 62.61 38.51 19.68
N SER A 2 61.42 38.06 19.29
CA SER A 2 60.87 36.70 19.23
C SER A 2 59.60 36.71 18.36
N TYR A 3 59.57 35.78 17.41
CA TYR A 3 58.43 34.94 16.95
C TYR A 3 57.02 35.51 16.77
N VAL A 4 56.65 35.56 15.48
CA VAL A 4 55.33 35.28 14.91
C VAL A 4 54.83 33.91 15.38
N ASN A 5 53.55 33.79 15.76
CA ASN A 5 52.78 32.60 15.44
C ASN A 5 51.26 32.87 15.44
N SER A 6 50.75 32.97 14.23
CA SER A 6 49.37 32.82 13.81
C SER A 6 48.87 31.41 14.10
N ASN A 7 47.98 31.27 15.09
CA ASN A 7 47.29 30.02 15.38
C ASN A 7 45.93 30.03 14.66
N THR A 8 46.00 29.87 13.35
CA THR A 8 44.86 29.54 12.49
C THR A 8 45.14 28.16 11.93
N GLN A 9 44.15 27.26 11.98
CA GLN A 9 44.15 25.90 11.43
C GLN A 9 44.65 24.79 12.37
N GLN A 10 43.81 24.38 13.33
CA GLN A 10 43.94 23.04 13.93
C GLN A 10 42.63 22.56 14.58
N THR A 11 41.55 22.42 13.81
CA THR A 11 40.33 21.68 14.23
C THR A 11 39.61 21.04 13.04
N SER A 12 40.34 20.39 12.14
CA SER A 12 39.76 19.73 10.95
C SER A 12 40.14 18.25 10.78
N GLU A 13 40.69 17.59 11.80
CA GLU A 13 41.32 16.26 11.61
C GLU A 13 40.79 15.12 12.49
N VAL A 14 39.69 15.29 13.23
CA VAL A 14 39.19 14.22 14.11
C VAL A 14 37.83 13.73 13.66
N THR A 15 37.82 12.80 12.69
CA THR A 15 37.08 11.51 12.66
C THR A 15 37.06 10.93 11.24
N LYS A 16 38.19 10.38 10.78
CA LYS A 16 38.18 9.31 9.77
C LYS A 16 38.51 8.00 10.48
N ALA A 17 37.52 7.44 11.17
CA ALA A 17 37.60 6.04 11.59
C ALA A 17 37.49 5.18 10.33
N ALA A 18 38.39 4.21 10.18
CA ALA A 18 38.54 3.38 9.00
C ALA A 18 37.23 2.68 8.60
N GLU A 19 36.72 2.97 7.40
CA GLU A 19 35.65 2.21 6.78
C GLU A 19 36.12 0.76 6.62
N THR A 20 35.65 -0.13 7.49
CA THR A 20 36.08 -1.54 7.52
C THR A 20 35.43 -2.36 6.40
N HIS A 21 34.37 -1.85 5.78
CA HIS A 21 33.60 -2.50 4.72
C HIS A 21 33.22 -1.50 3.64
N SER A 22 33.23 -1.94 2.38
CA SER A 22 32.89 -1.08 1.24
C SER A 22 31.37 -0.92 1.08
N THR A 23 30.94 0.20 0.50
CA THR A 23 29.52 0.41 0.16
C THR A 23 29.00 -0.65 -0.81
N GLU A 24 29.84 -1.12 -1.73
CA GLU A 24 29.48 -2.19 -2.69
C GLU A 24 29.20 -3.53 -2.00
N GLU A 25 29.98 -3.87 -0.96
CA GLU A 25 29.74 -5.04 -0.11
C GLU A 25 28.40 -4.90 0.62
N LEU A 26 28.12 -3.73 1.20
CA LEU A 26 26.84 -3.46 1.88
C LEU A 26 25.65 -3.58 0.92
N VAL A 27 25.72 -2.97 -0.27
CA VAL A 27 24.68 -3.06 -1.30
C VAL A 27 24.43 -4.52 -1.70
N THR A 28 25.49 -5.32 -1.85
CA THR A 28 25.39 -6.74 -2.17
C THR A 28 24.69 -7.53 -1.06
N MET A 29 25.07 -7.31 0.20
CA MET A 29 24.42 -7.95 1.35
C MET A 29 22.94 -7.54 1.48
N LEU A 30 22.62 -6.26 1.28
CA LEU A 30 21.23 -5.78 1.30
C LEU A 30 20.37 -6.47 0.23
N ARG A 31 20.91 -6.68 -0.98
CA ARG A 31 20.22 -7.45 -2.04
C ARG A 31 19.99 -8.90 -1.63
N GLN A 32 20.99 -9.57 -1.03
CA GLN A 32 20.86 -10.94 -0.52
C GLN A 32 19.78 -11.06 0.56
N LEU A 33 19.65 -10.04 1.41
CA LEU A 33 18.60 -9.94 2.44
C LEU A 33 17.22 -9.54 1.88
N LYS A 34 17.07 -9.39 0.56
CA LYS A 34 15.85 -8.93 -0.12
C LYS A 34 15.44 -7.51 0.32
N LEU A 35 16.42 -6.65 0.64
CA LEU A 35 16.25 -5.23 0.94
C LEU A 35 16.62 -4.38 -0.29
N SER A 36 15.99 -4.70 -1.42
CA SER A 36 16.39 -4.16 -2.72
C SER A 36 16.25 -2.64 -2.84
N ALA A 37 15.19 -2.03 -2.33
CA ALA A 37 15.03 -0.57 -2.36
C ALA A 37 16.05 0.12 -1.46
N MET A 38 16.37 -0.50 -0.32
CA MET A 38 17.41 0.00 0.57
C MET A 38 18.77 0.02 -0.14
N ALA A 39 19.08 -1.06 -0.87
CA ALA A 39 20.31 -1.19 -1.64
C ALA A 39 20.40 -0.17 -2.77
N ASP A 40 19.32 0.00 -3.54
CA ASP A 40 19.23 0.99 -4.62
C ASP A 40 19.38 2.42 -4.06
N CYS A 41 18.66 2.75 -2.97
CA CYS A 41 18.75 4.05 -2.30
C CYS A 41 20.14 4.33 -1.73
N LEU A 42 20.81 3.33 -1.13
CA LEU A 42 22.17 3.50 -0.62
C LEU A 42 23.15 3.82 -1.76
N ALA A 43 23.04 3.10 -2.88
CA ALA A 43 23.90 3.33 -4.04
C ALA A 43 23.72 4.74 -4.65
N GLU A 44 22.51 5.29 -4.60
CA GLU A 44 22.21 6.65 -5.08
C GLU A 44 22.60 7.74 -4.07
N CYS A 45 22.25 7.56 -2.80
CA CYS A 45 22.40 8.61 -1.77
C CYS A 45 23.82 8.74 -1.24
N ILE A 46 24.69 7.73 -1.37
CA ILE A 46 26.05 7.76 -0.81
C ILE A 46 26.90 8.93 -1.37
N HIS A 47 26.62 9.36 -2.59
CA HIS A 47 27.30 10.49 -3.24
C HIS A 47 26.64 11.85 -2.95
N CYS A 48 25.52 11.87 -2.22
CA CYS A 48 24.79 13.09 -1.93
C CYS A 48 25.31 13.75 -0.65
N GLN A 49 25.71 15.04 -0.74
CA GLN A 49 26.20 15.81 0.40
C GLN A 49 25.20 15.84 1.58
N ARG A 50 23.90 16.04 1.30
CA ARG A 50 22.84 16.02 2.33
C ARG A 50 22.81 14.71 3.13
N PHE A 51 23.03 13.59 2.45
CA PHE A 51 23.03 12.28 3.09
C PHE A 51 24.28 12.12 3.96
N GLN A 52 25.44 12.58 3.51
CA GLN A 52 26.68 12.51 4.30
C GLN A 52 26.67 13.45 5.52
N GLU A 53 25.99 14.60 5.42
CA GLU A 53 25.86 15.57 6.51
C GLU A 53 24.81 15.20 7.55
N SER A 54 23.92 14.24 7.26
CA SER A 54 22.92 13.77 8.22
C SER A 54 23.50 12.77 9.22
N GLY A 55 22.91 12.69 10.41
CA GLY A 55 23.34 11.73 11.42
C GLY A 55 23.09 10.29 10.97
N PHE A 56 23.86 9.34 11.49
CA PHE A 56 23.71 7.91 11.16
C PHE A 56 22.26 7.40 11.25
N ASN A 57 21.54 7.80 12.30
CA ASN A 57 20.14 7.37 12.47
C ASN A 57 19.23 7.93 11.36
N ASP A 58 19.47 9.16 10.90
CA ASP A 58 18.67 9.78 9.83
C ASP A 58 18.98 9.13 8.49
N GLN A 59 20.26 8.86 8.20
CA GLN A 59 20.70 8.09 7.04
C GLN A 59 20.02 6.71 7.02
N LEU A 60 20.12 5.97 8.11
CA LEU A 60 19.53 4.64 8.22
C LEU A 60 17.99 4.70 8.10
N TYR A 61 17.36 5.71 8.70
CA TYR A 61 15.92 5.92 8.59
C TYR A 61 15.48 6.16 7.14
N GLU A 62 16.18 7.02 6.40
CA GLU A 62 15.90 7.29 4.97
C GLU A 62 15.95 5.99 4.15
N LEU A 63 17.01 5.20 4.33
CA LEU A 63 17.18 3.91 3.67
C LEU A 63 16.06 2.91 4.00
N VAL A 64 15.69 2.80 5.29
CA VAL A 64 14.61 1.92 5.75
C VAL A 64 13.25 2.36 5.23
N VAL A 65 12.99 3.68 5.15
CA VAL A 65 11.76 4.24 4.58
C VAL A 65 11.61 3.86 3.12
N CYS A 66 12.68 3.92 2.32
CA CYS A 66 12.65 3.50 0.91
C CYS A 66 12.21 2.04 0.77
N GLU A 67 12.78 1.13 1.56
CA GLU A 67 12.40 -0.29 1.54
C GLU A 67 10.97 -0.52 2.03
N LYS A 68 10.58 0.12 3.13
CA LYS A 68 9.22 0.04 3.68
C LYS A 68 8.19 0.48 2.63
N ASN A 69 8.45 1.59 1.93
CA ASN A 69 7.57 2.12 0.90
C ASN A 69 7.47 1.16 -0.30
N LYS A 70 8.60 0.60 -0.77
CA LYS A 70 8.60 -0.39 -1.87
C LYS A 70 7.76 -1.63 -1.54
N ARG A 71 7.91 -2.15 -0.31
CA ARG A 71 7.15 -3.32 0.16
C ARG A 71 5.66 -3.02 0.34
N HIS A 72 5.32 -1.86 0.90
CA HIS A 72 3.95 -1.42 1.05
C HIS A 72 3.28 -1.26 -0.33
N ASN A 73 3.94 -0.58 -1.27
CA ASN A 73 3.44 -0.39 -2.63
C ASN A 73 3.26 -1.72 -3.38
N SER A 74 4.26 -2.61 -3.33
CA SER A 74 4.17 -3.92 -3.97
C SER A 74 3.05 -4.80 -3.39
N SER A 75 2.81 -4.70 -2.08
CA SER A 75 1.72 -5.40 -1.43
C SER A 75 0.35 -4.83 -1.82
N TYR A 76 0.24 -3.50 -1.90
CA TYR A 76 -0.95 -2.82 -2.41
C TYR A 76 -1.25 -3.22 -3.87
N GLU A 77 -0.28 -3.16 -4.78
CA GLU A 77 -0.48 -3.54 -6.20
C GLU A 77 -0.93 -5.00 -6.34
N ARG A 78 -0.35 -5.91 -5.55
CA ARG A 78 -0.81 -7.31 -5.51
C ARG A 78 -2.25 -7.44 -5.03
N ARG A 79 -2.64 -6.73 -3.96
CA ARG A 79 -4.03 -6.74 -3.46
C ARG A 79 -4.99 -6.16 -4.49
N LYS A 80 -4.65 -5.02 -5.09
CA LYS A 80 -5.44 -4.37 -6.15
C LYS A 80 -5.67 -5.29 -7.33
N LYS A 81 -4.62 -5.97 -7.81
CA LYS A 81 -4.74 -6.96 -8.89
C LYS A 81 -5.68 -8.10 -8.51
N ASN A 82 -5.53 -8.64 -7.29
CA ASN A 82 -6.37 -9.74 -6.81
C ASN A 82 -7.84 -9.32 -6.58
N ALA A 83 -8.07 -8.04 -6.25
CA ALA A 83 -9.39 -7.49 -6.04
C ALA A 83 -10.25 -7.48 -7.31
N ALA A 84 -9.64 -7.54 -8.50
CA ALA A 84 -10.34 -7.59 -9.80
C ALA A 84 -11.38 -6.48 -9.96
N LEU A 85 -10.96 -5.23 -9.76
CA LEU A 85 -11.83 -4.06 -9.89
C LEU A 85 -12.52 -4.03 -11.26
N PHE A 86 -13.84 -3.78 -11.28
CA PHE A 86 -14.61 -3.64 -12.51
C PHE A 86 -14.28 -2.35 -13.27
N SER A 87 -13.81 -1.34 -12.55
CA SER A 87 -13.33 -0.09 -13.15
C SER A 87 -12.03 0.38 -12.54
N GLY A 88 -11.29 1.21 -13.29
CA GLY A 88 -10.05 1.83 -12.84
C GLY A 88 -10.25 3.03 -11.90
N ALA A 89 -11.43 3.17 -11.29
CA ALA A 89 -11.73 4.30 -10.42
C ALA A 89 -10.79 4.36 -9.21
N THR A 90 -10.22 5.54 -8.98
CA THR A 90 -9.29 5.79 -7.87
C THR A 90 -9.86 6.82 -6.89
N LYS A 91 -9.09 7.16 -5.86
CA LYS A 91 -9.36 8.28 -4.95
C LYS A 91 -9.68 9.57 -5.71
N GLU A 92 -8.88 9.87 -6.72
CA GLU A 92 -8.98 11.10 -7.50
C GLU A 92 -10.32 11.14 -8.26
N THR A 93 -10.78 9.99 -8.76
CA THR A 93 -12.11 9.84 -9.36
C THR A 93 -13.23 10.13 -8.36
N LEU A 94 -13.09 9.64 -7.12
CA LEU A 94 -14.11 9.83 -6.08
C LEU A 94 -14.17 11.27 -5.58
N VAL A 95 -13.01 11.92 -5.40
CA VAL A 95 -12.92 13.32 -4.99
C VAL A 95 -13.46 14.26 -6.07
N SER A 96 -13.08 14.04 -7.34
CA SER A 96 -13.56 14.86 -8.46
C SER A 96 -15.08 14.73 -8.68
N ARG A 97 -15.66 13.57 -8.38
CA ARG A 97 -17.10 13.31 -8.54
C ARG A 97 -17.92 13.50 -7.25
N LYS A 98 -17.31 14.01 -6.18
CA LYS A 98 -17.97 14.22 -4.87
C LYS A 98 -19.30 14.95 -4.97
N GLU A 99 -19.36 15.99 -5.80
CA GLU A 99 -20.58 16.79 -6.02
C GLU A 99 -21.66 15.98 -6.74
N HIS A 100 -21.29 15.13 -7.69
CA HIS A 100 -22.22 14.27 -8.42
C HIS A 100 -22.84 13.21 -7.51
N TYR A 101 -22.11 12.76 -6.49
CA TYR A 101 -22.61 11.84 -5.47
C TYR A 101 -23.34 12.54 -4.31
N HIS A 102 -23.38 13.89 -4.29
CA HIS A 102 -23.89 14.70 -3.18
C HIS A 102 -23.28 14.31 -1.82
N PHE A 103 -21.98 13.98 -1.79
CA PHE A 103 -21.30 13.56 -0.57
C PHE A 103 -20.65 14.73 0.17
N SER A 104 -20.81 14.77 1.49
CA SER A 104 -20.01 15.63 2.35
C SER A 104 -18.57 15.11 2.45
N GLN A 105 -17.62 15.96 2.88
CA GLN A 105 -16.24 15.51 3.10
C GLN A 105 -16.19 14.39 4.15
N THR A 106 -16.93 14.57 5.23
CA THR A 106 -17.06 13.58 6.31
C THR A 106 -17.54 12.22 5.81
N ARG A 107 -18.47 12.19 4.85
CA ARG A 107 -18.94 10.91 4.28
C ARG A 107 -17.86 10.23 3.46
N ILE A 108 -17.11 10.99 2.66
CA ILE A 108 -15.96 10.43 1.92
C ILE A 108 -14.92 9.88 2.88
N ASP A 109 -14.54 10.66 3.89
CA ASP A 109 -13.55 10.23 4.88
C ASP A 109 -14.03 8.96 5.61
N TYR A 110 -15.31 8.90 5.97
CA TYR A 110 -15.90 7.69 6.55
C TYR A 110 -15.79 6.48 5.62
N LEU A 111 -16.20 6.61 4.36
CA LEU A 111 -16.13 5.52 3.37
C LEU A 111 -14.69 5.04 3.14
N THR A 112 -13.77 5.98 2.92
CA THR A 112 -12.36 5.71 2.61
C THR A 112 -11.55 5.25 3.83
N SER A 113 -11.99 5.60 5.04
CA SER A 113 -11.40 5.11 6.28
C SER A 113 -11.70 3.64 6.55
N CYS A 114 -12.61 2.99 5.81
CA CYS A 114 -13.10 1.63 6.07
C CYS A 114 -13.43 1.31 7.55
N SER A 115 -13.65 2.32 8.41
CA SER A 115 -13.90 2.15 9.84
C SER A 115 -15.27 1.51 10.13
N TRP A 116 -16.17 1.59 9.16
CA TRP A 116 -17.46 0.91 9.16
C TRP A 116 -17.35 -0.62 9.16
N ARG A 117 -16.25 -1.18 8.63
CA ARG A 117 -15.97 -2.62 8.69
C ARG A 117 -15.80 -3.10 10.13
N GLU A 118 -15.12 -2.33 10.97
CA GLU A 118 -14.89 -2.69 12.39
C GLU A 118 -16.20 -2.74 13.20
N LYS A 119 -17.29 -2.21 12.63
CA LYS A 119 -18.64 -2.23 13.20
C LYS A 119 -19.56 -3.24 12.51
N ASP A 120 -19.01 -4.12 11.67
CA ASP A 120 -19.75 -5.09 10.86
C ASP A 120 -20.88 -4.46 10.02
N VAL A 121 -20.69 -3.21 9.56
CA VAL A 121 -21.69 -2.48 8.78
C VAL A 121 -21.55 -2.79 7.29
N ALA A 122 -22.62 -3.26 6.66
CA ALA A 122 -22.71 -3.35 5.21
C ALA A 122 -23.10 -2.01 4.59
N ILE A 123 -22.52 -1.68 3.43
CA ILE A 123 -22.84 -0.47 2.67
C ILE A 123 -23.66 -0.85 1.44
N LEU A 124 -24.86 -0.30 1.34
CA LEU A 124 -25.71 -0.43 0.16
C LEU A 124 -25.65 0.87 -0.67
N ILE A 125 -25.27 0.75 -1.94
CA ILE A 125 -25.18 1.88 -2.87
C ILE A 125 -26.41 1.86 -3.79
N VAL A 126 -27.27 2.88 -3.69
CA VAL A 126 -28.56 2.93 -4.43
C VAL A 126 -28.60 4.13 -5.38
N GLY A 127 -29.26 3.97 -6.53
CA GLY A 127 -29.67 5.07 -7.41
C GLY A 127 -29.92 4.59 -8.85
N LYS A 128 -30.01 5.51 -9.82
CA LYS A 128 -30.18 5.16 -11.24
C LYS A 128 -28.92 4.52 -11.86
N CYS A 129 -29.10 3.76 -12.93
CA CYS A 129 -27.99 3.24 -13.74
C CYS A 129 -27.17 4.39 -14.34
N GLY A 130 -25.87 4.19 -14.53
CA GLY A 130 -24.98 5.20 -15.13
C GLY A 130 -24.56 6.34 -14.19
N CYS A 131 -25.00 6.37 -12.93
CA CYS A 131 -24.54 7.37 -11.95
C CYS A 131 -23.17 7.04 -11.31
N GLY A 132 -22.44 6.03 -11.80
CA GLY A 132 -21.11 5.67 -11.30
C GLY A 132 -21.09 4.94 -9.95
N LYS A 133 -22.04 4.02 -9.71
CA LYS A 133 -22.04 3.17 -8.48
C LYS A 133 -20.88 2.19 -8.48
N THR A 134 -20.67 1.52 -9.61
CA THR A 134 -19.54 0.61 -9.84
C THR A 134 -18.22 1.33 -9.60
N ASP A 135 -18.10 2.58 -10.07
CA ASP A 135 -16.92 3.41 -9.82
C ASP A 135 -16.74 3.76 -8.35
N LEU A 136 -17.84 4.11 -7.66
CA LEU A 136 -17.81 4.38 -6.22
C LEU A 136 -17.39 3.12 -5.43
N GLY A 137 -17.97 1.96 -5.75
CA GLY A 137 -17.63 0.68 -5.15
C GLY A 137 -16.16 0.30 -5.40
N CYS A 138 -15.71 0.36 -6.64
CA CYS A 138 -14.32 0.08 -7.01
C CYS A 138 -13.34 1.04 -6.31
N ALA A 139 -13.67 2.33 -6.19
CA ALA A 139 -12.86 3.27 -5.44
C ALA A 139 -12.76 2.86 -3.95
N ILE A 140 -13.88 2.50 -3.31
CA ILE A 140 -13.88 2.01 -1.90
C ILE A 140 -13.00 0.76 -1.75
N VAL A 141 -13.08 -0.19 -2.69
CA VAL A 141 -12.25 -1.40 -2.71
C VAL A 141 -10.76 -1.06 -2.89
N ASP A 142 -10.43 -0.11 -3.76
CA ASP A 142 -9.06 0.40 -3.96
C ASP A 142 -8.50 1.03 -2.66
N PHE A 143 -9.33 1.75 -1.89
CA PHE A 143 -8.96 2.25 -0.57
C PHE A 143 -8.74 1.14 0.46
N ALA A 144 -9.62 0.13 0.48
CA ALA A 144 -9.44 -1.03 1.34
C ALA A 144 -8.09 -1.72 1.05
N CYS A 145 -7.72 -1.87 -0.22
CA CYS A 145 -6.42 -2.43 -0.62
C CYS A 145 -5.24 -1.60 -0.12
N ARG A 146 -5.33 -0.26 -0.15
CA ARG A 146 -4.30 0.65 0.41
C ARG A 146 -4.19 0.53 1.93
N ARG A 147 -5.32 0.29 2.61
CA ARG A 147 -5.37 0.03 4.07
C ARG A 147 -5.05 -1.41 4.43
N GLU A 148 -4.37 -2.13 3.53
CA GLU A 148 -3.88 -3.48 3.72
C GLU A 148 -4.96 -4.57 3.87
N LEU A 149 -6.22 -4.24 3.60
CA LEU A 149 -7.35 -5.16 3.64
C LEU A 149 -7.41 -6.01 2.36
N LYS A 150 -7.79 -7.28 2.50
CA LYS A 150 -8.08 -8.18 1.38
C LYS A 150 -9.48 -7.86 0.86
N ALA A 151 -9.57 -7.18 -0.26
CA ALA A 151 -10.84 -6.85 -0.87
C ALA A 151 -11.04 -7.56 -2.21
N LYS A 152 -12.29 -7.78 -2.61
CA LYS A 152 -12.65 -8.45 -3.87
C LYS A 152 -13.93 -7.88 -4.46
N CYS A 153 -13.91 -7.57 -5.75
CA CYS A 153 -15.11 -7.31 -6.55
C CYS A 153 -15.62 -8.63 -7.13
N VAL A 154 -16.93 -8.85 -7.03
CA VAL A 154 -17.61 -10.07 -7.46
C VAL A 154 -18.89 -9.69 -8.18
N ASP A 155 -19.09 -10.29 -9.34
CA ASP A 155 -20.26 -10.12 -10.17
C ASP A 155 -21.41 -10.96 -9.56
N PHE A 156 -22.58 -10.34 -9.40
CA PHE A 156 -23.70 -10.90 -8.67
C PHE A 156 -24.22 -12.17 -9.36
N ASP A 157 -24.42 -12.12 -10.68
CA ASP A 157 -24.89 -13.25 -11.46
C ASP A 157 -23.93 -14.44 -11.36
N ASN A 158 -22.61 -14.20 -11.49
CA ASN A 158 -21.61 -15.23 -11.35
C ASN A 158 -21.57 -15.82 -9.94
N LEU A 159 -21.68 -14.99 -8.90
CA LEU A 159 -21.73 -15.44 -7.51
C LEU A 159 -22.93 -16.36 -7.26
N ILE A 160 -24.12 -15.94 -7.68
CA ILE A 160 -25.34 -16.73 -7.51
C ILE A 160 -25.26 -18.03 -8.30
N LEU A 161 -24.76 -17.97 -9.54
CA LEU A 161 -24.56 -19.17 -10.36
C LEU A 161 -23.61 -20.17 -9.70
N GLU A 162 -22.50 -19.70 -9.14
CA GLU A 162 -21.53 -20.54 -8.42
C GLU A 162 -22.16 -21.19 -7.18
N LEU A 163 -22.85 -20.40 -6.35
CA LEU A 163 -23.51 -20.89 -5.13
C LEU A 163 -24.63 -21.89 -5.44
N VAL A 164 -25.46 -21.62 -6.44
CA VAL A 164 -26.53 -22.52 -6.87
C VAL A 164 -25.94 -23.81 -7.46
N SER A 165 -24.86 -23.71 -8.23
CA SER A 165 -24.19 -24.88 -8.81
C SER A 165 -23.53 -25.74 -7.73
N ALA A 166 -22.87 -25.13 -6.75
CA ALA A 166 -22.30 -25.83 -5.61
C ALA A 166 -23.38 -26.59 -4.81
N LYS A 167 -24.54 -25.96 -4.60
CA LYS A 167 -25.69 -26.58 -3.91
C LYS A 167 -26.33 -27.72 -4.71
N LYS A 168 -26.30 -27.68 -6.05
CA LYS A 168 -26.91 -28.69 -6.92
C LYS A 168 -26.02 -29.89 -7.21
N LYS A 169 -24.69 -29.71 -7.21
CA LYS A 169 -23.75 -30.73 -7.71
C LYS A 169 -23.62 -31.98 -6.85
N ASN A 170 -24.11 -31.96 -5.61
CA ASN A 170 -24.63 -33.11 -4.86
C ASN A 170 -25.17 -32.56 -3.53
N ASP A 171 -25.90 -33.36 -2.75
CA ASP A 171 -26.42 -33.06 -1.40
C ASP A 171 -25.30 -32.79 -0.34
N ASP A 172 -24.12 -32.41 -0.82
CA ASP A 172 -22.85 -32.29 -0.14
C ASP A 172 -22.70 -30.85 0.38
N ARG A 173 -23.10 -30.65 1.63
CA ARG A 173 -22.99 -29.35 2.32
C ARG A 173 -21.54 -28.83 2.32
N ASP A 174 -20.57 -29.71 2.13
CA ASP A 174 -19.15 -29.42 2.19
C ASP A 174 -18.72 -28.49 1.03
N LEU A 175 -19.13 -28.75 -0.21
CA LEU A 175 -18.77 -27.89 -1.35
C LEU A 175 -19.40 -26.50 -1.25
N PHE A 176 -20.66 -26.42 -0.84
CA PHE A 176 -21.34 -25.13 -0.63
C PHE A 176 -20.66 -24.32 0.50
N ALA A 177 -20.31 -24.99 1.60
CA ALA A 177 -19.58 -24.37 2.70
C ALA A 177 -18.18 -23.92 2.26
N GLU A 178 -17.47 -24.71 1.45
CA GLU A 178 -16.17 -24.34 0.87
C GLU A 178 -16.26 -23.09 -0.02
N THR A 179 -17.26 -23.02 -0.90
CA THR A 179 -17.49 -21.84 -1.75
C THR A 179 -17.75 -20.60 -0.89
N ILE A 180 -18.64 -20.67 0.10
CA ILE A 180 -18.88 -19.55 1.02
C ILE A 180 -17.60 -19.17 1.77
N ASN A 181 -16.89 -20.15 2.33
CA ASN A 181 -15.65 -19.93 3.07
C ASN A 181 -14.57 -19.28 2.20
N SER A 182 -14.58 -19.51 0.88
CA SER A 182 -13.66 -18.84 -0.05
C SER A 182 -13.90 -17.32 -0.10
N TYR A 183 -15.17 -16.89 -0.05
CA TYR A 183 -15.57 -15.49 -0.03
C TYR A 183 -15.38 -14.84 1.35
N CYS A 184 -15.57 -15.60 2.44
CA CYS A 184 -15.32 -15.12 3.82
C CYS A 184 -13.85 -14.84 4.12
N ARG A 185 -12.89 -15.26 3.27
CA ARG A 185 -11.46 -14.95 3.43
C ARG A 185 -11.11 -13.50 3.13
N TYR A 186 -12.02 -12.77 2.47
CA TYR A 186 -11.85 -11.36 2.17
C TYR A 186 -12.39 -10.50 3.31
N ASP A 187 -11.67 -9.45 3.62
CA ASP A 187 -12.05 -8.41 4.58
C ASP A 187 -13.19 -7.52 4.05
N LEU A 188 -13.32 -7.43 2.73
CA LEU A 188 -14.35 -6.66 2.04
C LEU A 188 -14.75 -7.34 0.73
N LEU A 189 -16.05 -7.54 0.54
CA LEU A 189 -16.62 -8.00 -0.73
C LEU A 189 -17.47 -6.88 -1.31
N PHE A 190 -17.17 -6.47 -2.55
CA PHE A 190 -18.03 -5.60 -3.34
C PHE A 190 -18.77 -6.46 -4.34
N ILE A 191 -20.10 -6.45 -4.27
CA ILE A 191 -20.97 -7.21 -5.16
C ILE A 191 -21.69 -6.20 -6.05
N ASP A 192 -21.56 -6.38 -7.36
CA ASP A 192 -22.21 -5.55 -8.38
C ASP A 192 -22.85 -6.45 -9.44
N ASP A 193 -23.83 -5.91 -10.15
CA ASP A 193 -24.58 -6.58 -11.24
C ASP A 193 -23.99 -6.24 -12.62
#